data_AF-A0A954KHI5-F1
#
_entry.id   AF-A0A954KHI5-F1
#
_cell.length_a   1.000
_cell.length_b   1.000
_cell.length_c   1.000
_cell.angle_alpha   90.00
_cell.angle_beta   90.00
_cell.angle_gamma   90.00
#
_symmetry.space_group_name_H-M   'P 1'
#
loop_
_entity.id
_entity.type
_entity.pdbx_description
1 polymer ?
#
loop_
_entity_poly.entity_id
_entity_poly.type
_entity_poly.pdbx_seq_one_letter_code
_entity_poly.pdbx_strand_id
1 'polypeptide(L)'
;PAGIVFGWWWLSGRGRWMALTSEIPPSFWSRSKYAGALGGPLLVGFLAMLAYQKSITGSYLESPYQIYTDRYTPRHVYGFNNVVRGEQKIGPKVIENYDTWAVNLTPSVAATNVGVRLWSSWRWTFGVLPGAGTLLVWLFVPAVHEGRGWWVVFSAIVGLHVAHIPYWFTGIMDWHYVFETAPLWLLLAGAAIVSLIRLPKAMIWTIGFVTATVSVGLISVPPLWPARVDVAIEELKFPRDHYVGFRAAVDERRKGQDVLVLVIPDPDDRSIDYVTNPATLDGPVLVARWRGESVERIRELFPERLLMEFDVKGHSLKELPP
;
A
#
# COMPACT_ATOMS: atom_id res chain seq x y z
N PRO A 1 -18.62 8.78 -8.35
CA PRO A 1 -19.77 9.16 -7.47
C PRO A 1 -19.50 10.41 -6.61
N ALA A 2 -18.47 10.40 -5.77
CA ALA A 2 -18.15 11.52 -4.87
C ALA A 2 -17.79 12.83 -5.62
N GLY A 3 -17.02 12.75 -6.70
CA GLY A 3 -16.67 13.92 -7.52
C GLY A 3 -17.86 14.61 -8.18
N ILE A 4 -18.89 13.84 -8.59
CA ILE A 4 -20.13 14.40 -9.17
C ILE A 4 -20.93 15.14 -8.09
N VAL A 5 -21.05 14.55 -6.90
CA VAL A 5 -21.71 15.19 -5.75
C VAL A 5 -20.96 16.44 -5.32
N PHE A 6 -19.64 16.41 -5.29
CA PHE A 6 -18.79 17.56 -4.99
C PHE A 6 -18.94 18.67 -6.04
N GLY A 7 -18.88 18.33 -7.34
CA GLY A 7 -19.10 19.29 -8.42
C GLY A 7 -20.49 19.92 -8.37
N TRP A 8 -21.53 19.11 -8.13
CA TRP A 8 -22.89 19.60 -7.93
C TRP A 8 -22.99 20.54 -6.73
N TRP A 9 -22.40 20.18 -5.59
CA TRP A 9 -22.36 21.05 -4.41
C TRP A 9 -21.60 22.35 -4.68
N TRP A 10 -20.47 22.30 -5.38
CA TRP A 10 -19.68 23.49 -5.69
C TRP A 10 -20.46 24.48 -6.56
N LEU A 11 -21.13 23.98 -7.59
CA LEU A 11 -21.92 24.79 -8.53
C LEU A 11 -23.23 25.29 -7.89
N SER A 12 -24.00 24.40 -7.26
CA SER A 12 -25.36 24.72 -6.78
C SER A 12 -25.42 25.20 -5.32
N GLY A 13 -24.38 24.90 -4.52
CA GLY A 13 -24.41 25.06 -3.07
C GLY A 13 -25.34 24.09 -2.33
N ARG A 14 -25.99 23.16 -3.04
CA ARG A 14 -26.95 22.22 -2.49
C ARG A 14 -26.30 20.85 -2.30
N GLY A 15 -26.36 20.33 -1.08
CA GLY A 15 -25.83 19.00 -0.75
C GLY A 15 -26.75 17.82 -1.11
N ARG A 16 -27.87 18.04 -1.82
CA ARG A 16 -28.81 16.99 -2.25
C ARG A 16 -29.28 17.27 -3.68
N TRP A 17 -29.49 16.20 -4.46
CA TRP A 17 -30.19 16.26 -5.76
C TRP A 17 -31.71 16.46 -5.60
N MET A 18 -32.29 16.21 -4.40
CA MET A 18 -33.75 16.17 -4.18
C MET A 18 -34.25 16.71 -2.82
N ALA A 19 -33.53 17.59 -2.11
CA ALA A 19 -34.13 18.23 -0.93
C ALA A 19 -34.22 19.74 -1.05
N LEU A 20 -35.47 20.18 -0.92
CA LEU A 20 -35.88 21.52 -0.53
C LEU A 20 -35.55 21.71 0.95
N THR A 21 -34.30 21.98 1.30
CA THR A 21 -34.00 22.58 2.61
C THR A 21 -33.93 24.08 2.47
N SER A 22 -34.57 24.80 3.39
CA SER A 22 -34.73 26.26 3.42
C SER A 22 -33.46 27.04 3.79
N GLU A 23 -32.32 26.36 3.91
CA GLU A 23 -31.04 27.02 4.19
C GLU A 23 -30.54 27.74 2.94
N ILE A 24 -30.24 29.03 3.08
CA ILE A 24 -29.60 29.81 2.03
C ILE A 24 -28.23 29.18 1.75
N PRO A 25 -27.96 28.69 0.54
CA PRO A 25 -26.68 28.06 0.24
C PRO A 25 -25.54 29.07 0.41
N PRO A 26 -24.37 28.65 0.92
CA PRO A 26 -23.22 29.53 1.07
C PRO A 26 -22.84 30.15 -0.27
N SER A 27 -22.32 31.38 -0.31
CA SER A 27 -21.99 32.05 -1.57
C SER A 27 -21.01 31.24 -2.43
N PHE A 28 -21.05 31.43 -3.75
CA PHE A 28 -20.10 30.75 -4.66
C PHE A 28 -18.65 30.97 -4.24
N TRP A 29 -18.29 32.19 -3.82
CA TRP A 29 -16.95 32.50 -3.31
C TRP A 29 -16.56 31.70 -2.07
N SER A 30 -17.47 31.53 -1.11
CA SER A 30 -17.22 30.70 0.07
C SER A 30 -17.00 29.24 -0.33
N ARG A 31 -17.85 28.70 -1.23
CA ARG A 31 -17.69 27.33 -1.74
C ARG A 31 -16.40 27.13 -2.52
N SER A 32 -16.01 28.10 -3.36
CA SER A 32 -14.76 28.07 -4.10
C SER A 32 -13.53 28.15 -3.19
N LYS A 33 -13.61 28.86 -2.05
CA LYS A 33 -12.55 28.82 -1.03
C LYS A 33 -12.39 27.43 -0.43
N TYR A 34 -13.49 26.77 -0.05
CA TYR A 34 -13.43 25.39 0.47
C TYR A 34 -12.96 24.40 -0.60
N ALA A 35 -13.45 24.53 -1.83
CA ALA A 35 -13.02 23.71 -2.96
C ALA A 35 -11.54 23.91 -3.26
N GLY A 36 -11.05 25.15 -3.22
CA GLY A 36 -9.63 25.46 -3.35
C GLY A 36 -8.79 24.92 -2.19
N ALA A 37 -9.28 25.00 -0.95
CA ALA A 37 -8.58 24.46 0.21
C ALA A 37 -8.46 22.92 0.17
N LEU A 38 -9.50 22.22 -0.33
CA LEU A 38 -9.49 20.77 -0.49
C LEU A 38 -8.74 20.31 -1.74
N GLY A 39 -8.98 20.96 -2.87
CA GLY A 39 -8.45 20.57 -4.18
C GLY A 39 -7.05 21.11 -4.46
N GLY A 40 -6.65 22.22 -3.83
CA GLY A 40 -5.35 22.85 -4.01
C GLY A 40 -4.18 21.90 -3.71
N PRO A 41 -4.13 21.27 -2.51
CA PRO A 41 -3.08 20.30 -2.19
C PRO A 41 -3.04 19.12 -3.17
N LEU A 42 -4.20 18.61 -3.60
CA LEU A 42 -4.27 17.52 -4.59
C LEU A 42 -3.70 17.97 -5.94
N LEU A 43 -4.06 19.16 -6.41
CA LEU A 43 -3.55 19.74 -7.65
C LEU A 43 -2.03 19.93 -7.59
N VAL A 44 -1.51 20.47 -6.49
CA VAL A 44 -0.07 20.60 -6.28
C VAL A 44 0.61 19.23 -6.32
N GLY A 45 0.03 18.22 -5.66
CA GLY A 45 0.51 16.84 -5.73
C GLY A 45 0.53 16.27 -7.14
N PHE A 46 -0.54 16.46 -7.92
CA PHE A 46 -0.59 16.03 -9.32
C PHE A 46 0.44 16.75 -10.19
N LEU A 47 0.61 18.06 -10.05
CA LEU A 47 1.61 18.82 -10.78
C LEU A 47 3.03 18.39 -10.43
N ALA A 48 3.30 18.13 -9.15
CA ALA A 48 4.57 17.59 -8.69
C ALA A 48 4.83 16.20 -9.27
N MET A 49 3.82 15.33 -9.30
CA MET A 49 3.91 14.02 -9.96
C MET A 49 4.21 14.14 -11.45
N LEU A 50 3.54 15.05 -12.18
CA LEU A 50 3.80 15.26 -13.61
C LEU A 50 5.22 15.74 -13.86
N ALA A 51 5.72 16.68 -13.04
CA ALA A 51 7.10 17.15 -13.12
C ALA A 51 8.11 16.02 -12.83
N TYR A 52 7.84 15.20 -11.81
CA TYR A 52 8.64 14.02 -11.46
C TYR A 52 8.67 12.97 -12.57
N GLN A 53 7.53 12.69 -13.21
CA GLN A 53 7.47 11.77 -14.34
C GLN A 53 8.31 12.31 -15.50
N LYS A 54 8.10 13.57 -15.88
CA LYS A 54 8.85 14.22 -16.97
C LYS A 54 10.36 14.23 -16.73
N SER A 55 10.82 14.46 -15.49
CA SER A 55 12.25 14.52 -15.18
C SER A 55 12.94 13.15 -15.25
N ILE A 56 12.23 12.05 -14.98
CA ILE A 56 12.80 10.70 -14.97
C ILE A 56 12.60 9.97 -16.30
N THR A 57 11.38 10.03 -16.85
CA THR A 57 11.01 9.26 -18.05
C THR A 57 11.10 10.07 -19.33
N GLY A 58 11.19 11.40 -19.22
CA GLY A 58 11.06 12.29 -20.37
C GLY A 58 9.60 12.49 -20.83
N SER A 59 8.62 11.89 -20.14
CA SER A 59 7.19 11.98 -20.48
C SER A 59 6.34 12.37 -19.26
N TYR A 60 5.31 13.18 -19.49
CA TYR A 60 4.32 13.53 -18.45
C TYR A 60 3.28 12.44 -18.21
N LEU A 61 3.18 11.47 -19.13
CA LEU A 61 2.14 10.45 -19.14
C LEU A 61 2.69 9.05 -18.87
N GLU A 62 3.99 8.93 -18.68
CA GLU A 62 4.65 7.66 -18.41
C GLU A 62 5.35 7.76 -17.06
N SER A 63 4.88 6.95 -16.11
CA SER A 63 5.47 6.90 -14.78
C SER A 63 6.70 5.98 -14.73
N PRO A 64 7.68 6.26 -13.85
CA PRO A 64 8.81 5.34 -13.64
C PRO A 64 8.34 3.93 -13.22
N TYR A 65 7.25 3.86 -12.46
CA TYR A 65 6.61 2.59 -12.09
C TYR A 65 6.04 1.84 -13.30
N GLN A 66 5.44 2.55 -14.25
CA GLN A 66 4.98 1.95 -15.50
C GLN A 66 6.15 1.39 -16.32
N ILE A 67 7.24 2.14 -16.49
CA ILE A 67 8.44 1.64 -17.20
C ILE A 67 9.00 0.40 -16.49
N TYR A 68 9.05 0.42 -15.16
CA TYR A 68 9.50 -0.71 -14.38
C TYR A 68 8.61 -1.93 -14.63
N THR A 69 7.30 -1.79 -14.49
CA THR A 69 6.34 -2.89 -14.68
C THR A 69 6.36 -3.42 -16.11
N ASP A 70 6.34 -2.56 -17.12
CA ASP A 70 6.40 -2.97 -18.53
C ASP A 70 7.71 -3.72 -18.87
N ARG A 71 8.82 -3.45 -18.17
CA ARG A 71 10.14 -4.05 -18.46
C ARG A 71 10.45 -5.28 -17.61
N TYR A 72 10.11 -5.25 -16.33
CA TYR A 72 10.56 -6.23 -15.34
C TYR A 72 9.41 -7.13 -14.86
N THR A 73 8.16 -6.66 -14.89
CA THR A 73 7.00 -7.35 -14.31
C THR A 73 5.71 -7.15 -15.11
N PRO A 74 5.71 -7.48 -16.42
CA PRO A 74 4.62 -7.08 -17.33
C PRO A 74 3.26 -7.71 -16.98
N ARG A 75 3.20 -8.81 -16.22
CA ARG A 75 1.93 -9.39 -15.74
C ARG A 75 1.31 -8.61 -14.58
N HIS A 76 2.05 -7.70 -13.94
CA HIS A 76 1.60 -6.91 -12.79
C HIS A 76 0.82 -5.65 -13.17
N VAL A 77 0.34 -5.57 -14.41
CA VAL A 77 -0.38 -4.40 -14.91
C VAL A 77 -1.80 -4.30 -14.34
N TYR A 78 -2.32 -3.07 -14.33
CA TYR A 78 -3.68 -2.78 -13.94
C TYR A 78 -4.72 -3.27 -14.96
N GLY A 79 -5.86 -3.74 -14.47
CA GLY A 79 -7.04 -4.10 -15.27
C GLY A 79 -7.23 -5.60 -15.45
N PHE A 80 -8.41 -5.97 -15.96
CA PHE A 80 -8.74 -7.36 -16.27
C PHE A 80 -7.80 -7.95 -17.32
N ASN A 81 -7.60 -9.26 -17.22
CA ASN A 81 -6.70 -10.03 -18.06
C ASN A 81 -5.26 -9.49 -18.04
N ASN A 82 -4.80 -9.01 -16.88
CA ASN A 82 -3.45 -8.46 -16.69
C ASN A 82 -2.36 -9.45 -17.11
N VAL A 83 -2.50 -10.74 -16.81
CA VAL A 83 -1.51 -11.75 -17.21
C VAL A 83 -1.49 -11.92 -18.72
N VAL A 84 -2.65 -12.13 -19.35
CA VAL A 84 -2.75 -12.29 -20.82
C VAL A 84 -2.19 -11.07 -21.57
N ARG A 85 -2.48 -9.87 -21.07
CA ARG A 85 -1.95 -8.61 -21.63
C ARG A 85 -0.46 -8.45 -21.36
N GLY A 86 0.01 -8.87 -20.19
CA GLY A 86 1.42 -8.81 -19.81
C GLY A 86 2.28 -9.77 -20.62
N GLU A 87 1.77 -10.96 -20.94
CA GLU A 87 2.49 -11.96 -21.74
C GLU A 87 2.81 -11.47 -23.15
N GLN A 88 2.02 -10.54 -23.68
CA GLN A 88 2.27 -9.87 -24.97
C GLN A 88 3.46 -8.89 -24.91
N LYS A 89 3.96 -8.57 -23.73
CA LYS A 89 5.03 -7.60 -23.47
C LYS A 89 6.30 -8.23 -22.87
N ILE A 90 6.41 -9.56 -22.83
CA ILE A 90 7.57 -10.23 -22.22
C ILE A 90 8.85 -9.86 -22.98
N GLY A 91 9.82 -9.33 -22.24
CA GLY A 91 11.16 -9.02 -22.74
C GLY A 91 12.27 -9.72 -21.94
N PRO A 92 13.54 -9.59 -22.35
CA PRO A 92 14.67 -10.32 -21.73
C PRO A 92 15.03 -9.85 -20.32
N LYS A 93 14.39 -8.79 -19.80
CA LYS A 93 14.68 -8.18 -18.50
C LYS A 93 13.70 -8.58 -17.40
N VAL A 94 12.73 -9.45 -17.68
CA VAL A 94 11.68 -9.83 -16.73
C VAL A 94 12.28 -10.54 -15.50
N ILE A 95 11.82 -10.15 -14.31
CA ILE A 95 12.13 -10.83 -13.05
C ILE A 95 11.13 -11.98 -12.93
N GLU A 96 11.44 -13.09 -13.58
CA GLU A 96 10.48 -14.16 -13.87
C GLU A 96 9.76 -14.71 -12.63
N ASN A 97 10.48 -14.98 -11.55
CA ASN A 97 9.87 -15.49 -10.30
C ASN A 97 8.85 -14.51 -9.70
N TYR A 98 9.14 -13.20 -9.73
CA TYR A 98 8.22 -12.19 -9.23
C TYR A 98 7.08 -11.92 -10.23
N ASP A 99 7.37 -11.91 -11.53
CA ASP A 99 6.36 -11.67 -12.57
C ASP A 99 5.30 -12.79 -12.63
N THR A 100 5.72 -14.06 -12.53
CA THR A 100 4.83 -15.24 -12.56
C THR A 100 3.95 -15.39 -11.32
N TRP A 101 4.23 -14.65 -10.25
CA TRP A 101 3.34 -14.58 -9.08
C TRP A 101 2.02 -13.86 -9.38
N ALA A 102 1.97 -13.02 -10.42
CA ALA A 102 0.73 -12.38 -10.83
C ALA A 102 -0.29 -13.39 -11.36
N VAL A 103 -1.49 -13.37 -10.80
CA VAL A 103 -2.62 -14.19 -11.26
C VAL A 103 -3.47 -13.39 -12.24
N ASN A 104 -4.03 -14.09 -13.24
CA ASN A 104 -4.88 -13.45 -14.22
C ASN A 104 -6.18 -12.94 -13.58
N LEU A 105 -6.40 -11.63 -13.65
CA LEU A 105 -7.56 -10.97 -13.10
C LEU A 105 -8.78 -11.22 -13.98
N THR A 106 -9.65 -12.08 -13.49
CA THR A 106 -11.01 -12.28 -14.01
C THR A 106 -12.02 -11.54 -13.14
N PRO A 107 -13.27 -11.35 -13.60
CA PRO A 107 -14.34 -10.82 -12.75
C PRO A 107 -14.53 -11.61 -11.44
N SER A 108 -14.35 -12.94 -11.46
CA SER A 108 -14.46 -13.77 -10.26
C SER A 108 -13.30 -13.56 -9.27
N VAL A 109 -12.06 -13.44 -9.78
CA VAL A 109 -10.89 -13.10 -8.96
C VAL A 109 -11.05 -11.69 -8.37
N ALA A 110 -11.51 -10.73 -9.17
CA ALA A 110 -11.76 -9.37 -8.69
C ALA A 110 -12.81 -9.33 -7.56
N ALA A 111 -13.91 -10.07 -7.69
CA ALA A 111 -14.92 -10.17 -6.64
C ALA A 111 -14.36 -10.79 -5.35
N THR A 112 -13.54 -11.84 -5.49
CA THR A 112 -12.84 -12.47 -4.36
C THR A 112 -11.91 -11.47 -3.67
N ASN A 113 -11.10 -10.75 -4.45
CA ASN A 113 -10.18 -9.75 -3.94
C ASN A 113 -10.90 -8.61 -3.22
N VAL A 114 -12.04 -8.13 -3.73
CA VAL A 114 -12.85 -7.11 -3.04
C VAL A 114 -13.34 -7.63 -1.69
N GLY A 115 -13.78 -8.88 -1.61
CA GLY A 115 -14.18 -9.51 -0.35
C GLY A 115 -13.02 -9.60 0.65
N VAL A 116 -11.85 -10.06 0.20
CA VAL A 116 -10.63 -10.12 1.01
C VAL A 116 -10.25 -8.73 1.52
N ARG A 117 -10.22 -7.72 0.65
CA ARG A 117 -9.89 -6.34 1.04
C ARG A 117 -10.85 -5.78 2.08
N LEU A 118 -12.15 -5.98 1.89
CA LEU A 118 -13.16 -5.51 2.84
C LEU A 118 -12.94 -6.15 4.22
N TRP A 119 -12.71 -7.47 4.24
CA TRP A 119 -12.45 -8.19 5.48
C TRP A 119 -11.15 -7.73 6.15
N SER A 120 -10.09 -7.58 5.36
CA SER A 120 -8.78 -7.15 5.82
C SER A 120 -8.81 -5.71 6.34
N SER A 121 -9.56 -4.79 5.72
CA SER A 121 -9.80 -3.45 6.24
C SER A 121 -10.34 -3.49 7.67
N TRP A 122 -11.31 -4.35 7.98
CA TRP A 122 -11.80 -4.47 9.35
C TRP A 122 -10.82 -5.18 10.27
N ARG A 123 -10.31 -6.35 9.84
CA ARG A 123 -9.36 -7.17 10.58
C ARG A 123 -8.17 -6.37 11.08
N TRP A 124 -7.63 -5.48 10.25
CA TRP A 124 -6.44 -4.70 10.54
C TRP A 124 -6.71 -3.32 11.16
N THR A 125 -7.91 -2.74 11.00
CA THR A 125 -8.21 -1.43 11.62
C THR A 125 -8.59 -1.58 13.10
N PHE A 126 -9.58 -2.42 13.43
CA PHE A 126 -10.04 -2.60 14.82
C PHE A 126 -10.61 -4.00 15.12
N GLY A 127 -10.45 -4.94 14.19
CA GLY A 127 -11.02 -6.28 14.26
C GLY A 127 -12.40 -6.37 13.58
N VAL A 128 -12.76 -7.57 13.18
CA VAL A 128 -13.99 -7.84 12.42
C VAL A 128 -15.24 -7.59 13.24
N LEU A 129 -15.31 -8.11 14.47
CA LEU A 129 -16.51 -7.97 15.31
C LEU A 129 -16.78 -6.51 15.63
N PRO A 130 -15.76 -5.70 16.01
CA PRO A 130 -16.00 -4.28 16.14
C PRO A 130 -16.29 -3.61 14.78
N GLY A 131 -15.69 -4.08 13.67
CA GLY A 131 -16.06 -3.79 12.28
C GLY A 131 -17.57 -3.80 12.03
N ALA A 132 -18.15 -4.97 12.23
CA ALA A 132 -19.57 -5.23 12.04
C ALA A 132 -20.43 -4.40 13.01
N GLY A 133 -20.03 -4.30 14.28
CA GLY A 133 -20.76 -3.50 15.26
C GLY A 133 -20.83 -2.02 14.90
N THR A 134 -19.72 -1.43 14.43
CA THR A 134 -19.72 -0.04 13.92
C THR A 134 -20.68 0.12 12.75
N LEU A 135 -20.67 -0.80 11.79
CA LEU A 135 -21.56 -0.73 10.63
C LEU A 135 -23.03 -0.83 11.05
N LEU A 136 -23.37 -1.76 11.95
CA LEU A 136 -24.73 -1.92 12.46
C LEU A 136 -25.21 -0.67 13.21
N VAL A 137 -24.38 -0.13 14.10
CA VAL A 137 -24.71 1.10 14.84
C VAL A 137 -24.90 2.26 13.88
N TRP A 138 -24.00 2.41 12.91
CA TRP A 138 -24.13 3.45 11.90
C TRP A 138 -25.40 3.29 11.06
N LEU A 139 -25.79 2.08 10.67
CA LEU A 139 -27.00 1.82 9.87
C LEU A 139 -28.30 2.02 10.65
N PHE A 140 -28.33 1.65 11.93
CA PHE A 140 -29.58 1.51 12.70
C PHE A 140 -29.79 2.56 13.79
N VAL A 141 -28.80 3.41 14.08
CA VAL A 141 -28.95 4.50 15.05
C VAL A 141 -29.12 5.83 14.31
N PRO A 142 -30.36 6.37 14.19
CA PRO A 142 -30.61 7.59 13.41
C PRO A 142 -29.80 8.80 13.87
N ALA A 143 -29.46 8.86 15.17
CA ALA A 143 -28.63 9.91 15.75
C ALA A 143 -27.22 9.98 15.12
N VAL A 144 -26.69 8.86 14.61
CA VAL A 144 -25.40 8.84 13.88
C VAL A 144 -25.51 9.60 12.55
N HIS A 145 -26.72 9.70 11.98
CA HIS A 145 -26.99 10.42 10.74
C HIS A 145 -27.36 11.90 10.96
N GLU A 146 -27.28 12.41 12.20
CA GLU A 146 -27.41 13.84 12.50
C GLU A 146 -26.20 14.60 11.91
N GLY A 147 -26.21 14.78 10.60
CA GLY A 147 -25.11 15.33 9.80
C GLY A 147 -24.90 14.55 8.50
N ARG A 148 -24.99 15.23 7.35
CA ARG A 148 -24.89 14.60 6.01
C ARG A 148 -23.49 14.08 5.66
N GLY A 149 -22.47 14.43 6.46
CA GLY A 149 -21.08 14.08 6.19
C GLY A 149 -20.79 12.58 6.22
N TRP A 150 -21.52 11.80 7.03
CA TRP A 150 -21.20 10.38 7.22
C TRP A 150 -21.52 9.50 6.01
N TRP A 151 -22.53 9.85 5.23
CA TRP A 151 -22.80 9.19 3.95
C TRP A 151 -21.71 9.47 2.91
N VAL A 152 -21.06 10.64 2.99
CA VAL A 152 -19.90 10.96 2.15
C VAL A 152 -18.71 10.10 2.57
N VAL A 153 -18.45 9.96 3.88
CA VAL A 153 -17.40 9.06 4.41
C VAL A 153 -17.64 7.62 3.96
N PHE A 154 -18.85 7.10 4.13
CA PHE A 154 -19.20 5.76 3.68
C PHE A 154 -19.07 5.60 2.15
N SER A 155 -19.54 6.59 1.38
CA SER A 155 -19.39 6.58 -0.08
C SER A 155 -17.93 6.63 -0.52
N ALA A 156 -17.06 7.27 0.24
CA ALA A 156 -15.61 7.28 -0.02
C ALA A 156 -15.01 5.89 0.24
N ILE A 157 -15.41 5.18 1.31
CA ILE A 157 -15.00 3.78 1.55
C ILE A 157 -15.42 2.89 0.38
N VAL A 158 -16.70 2.96 -0.03
CA VAL A 158 -17.21 2.19 -1.18
C VAL A 158 -16.48 2.57 -2.46
N GLY A 159 -16.27 3.87 -2.68
CA GLY A 159 -15.55 4.40 -3.84
C GLY A 159 -14.12 3.87 -3.93
N LEU A 160 -13.40 3.80 -2.81
CA LEU A 160 -12.06 3.20 -2.74
C LEU A 160 -12.11 1.71 -3.09
N HIS A 161 -13.05 0.93 -2.54
CA HIS A 161 -13.15 -0.49 -2.89
C HIS A 161 -13.46 -0.71 -4.38
N VAL A 162 -14.36 0.11 -4.95
CA VAL A 162 -14.69 0.07 -6.37
C VAL A 162 -13.49 0.44 -7.23
N ALA A 163 -12.73 1.47 -6.84
CA ALA A 163 -11.51 1.87 -7.54
C ALA A 163 -10.48 0.74 -7.60
N HIS A 164 -10.48 -0.19 -6.65
CA HIS A 164 -9.56 -1.32 -6.63
C HIS A 164 -10.07 -2.59 -7.32
N ILE A 165 -11.28 -2.60 -7.87
CA ILE A 165 -11.81 -3.75 -8.64
C ILE A 165 -10.85 -4.21 -9.74
N PRO A 166 -10.28 -3.31 -10.57
CA PRO A 166 -9.38 -3.71 -11.64
C PRO A 166 -7.95 -3.97 -11.15
N TYR A 167 -7.73 -4.13 -9.85
CA TYR A 167 -6.44 -4.47 -9.28
C TYR A 167 -6.39 -5.95 -8.92
N TRP A 168 -5.42 -6.67 -9.48
CA TRP A 168 -5.37 -8.14 -9.41
C TRP A 168 -4.91 -8.68 -8.05
N PHE A 169 -4.27 -7.83 -7.25
CA PHE A 169 -3.61 -8.21 -6.02
C PHE A 169 -4.27 -7.60 -4.77
N THR A 170 -4.44 -8.33 -3.67
CA THR A 170 -5.07 -7.80 -2.45
C THR A 170 -4.12 -7.00 -1.56
N GLY A 171 -2.85 -6.88 -1.96
CA GLY A 171 -1.80 -6.20 -1.20
C GLY A 171 -0.94 -7.21 -0.45
N ILE A 172 0.35 -6.92 -0.27
CA ILE A 172 1.25 -7.79 0.52
C ILE A 172 0.66 -7.82 1.94
N MET A 173 0.40 -9.03 2.43
CA MET A 173 -0.30 -9.31 3.70
C MET A 173 -1.73 -8.74 3.82
N ASP A 174 -2.36 -8.44 2.68
CA ASP A 174 -3.67 -7.79 2.58
C ASP A 174 -3.73 -6.38 3.22
N TRP A 175 -2.59 -5.69 3.36
CA TRP A 175 -2.50 -4.41 4.09
C TRP A 175 -2.73 -3.17 3.24
N HIS A 176 -2.37 -3.21 1.95
CA HIS A 176 -2.21 -2.00 1.13
C HIS A 176 -3.46 -1.10 1.14
N TYR A 177 -4.65 -1.70 1.18
CA TYR A 177 -5.92 -0.98 1.14
C TYR A 177 -6.51 -0.66 2.52
N VAL A 178 -5.98 -1.31 3.55
CA VAL A 178 -6.31 -1.00 4.95
C VAL A 178 -5.92 0.43 5.23
N PHE A 179 -4.71 0.87 4.87
CA PHE A 179 -4.25 2.21 5.22
C PHE A 179 -5.04 3.34 4.54
N GLU A 180 -5.62 3.09 3.36
CA GLU A 180 -6.45 4.07 2.67
C GLU A 180 -7.87 4.14 3.23
N THR A 181 -8.42 3.01 3.67
CA THR A 181 -9.81 2.92 4.16
C THR A 181 -9.92 3.02 5.68
N ALA A 182 -8.87 2.72 6.42
CA ALA A 182 -8.81 2.72 7.88
C ALA A 182 -9.19 4.07 8.49
N PRO A 183 -8.65 5.23 8.03
CA PRO A 183 -9.05 6.52 8.58
C PRO A 183 -10.55 6.78 8.43
N LEU A 184 -11.15 6.35 7.31
CA LEU A 184 -12.59 6.51 7.07
C LEU A 184 -13.41 5.58 7.97
N TRP A 185 -12.96 4.34 8.18
CA TRP A 185 -13.58 3.41 9.12
C TRP A 185 -13.50 3.92 10.57
N LEU A 186 -12.37 4.50 10.97
CA LEU A 186 -12.19 5.10 12.29
C LEU A 186 -13.11 6.32 12.50
N LEU A 187 -13.31 7.14 11.46
CA LEU A 187 -14.28 8.24 11.50
C LEU A 187 -15.71 7.74 11.71
N LEU A 188 -16.12 6.67 11.01
CA LEU A 188 -17.44 6.06 11.21
C LEU A 188 -17.57 5.43 12.61
N ALA A 189 -16.53 4.74 13.09
CA ALA A 189 -16.50 4.16 14.43
C ALA A 189 -16.61 5.25 15.51
N GLY A 190 -15.88 6.36 15.36
CA GLY A 190 -15.98 7.51 16.25
C GLY A 190 -17.39 8.10 16.30
N ALA A 191 -18.03 8.28 15.13
CA ALA A 191 -19.41 8.74 15.05
C ALA A 191 -20.40 7.80 15.75
N ALA A 192 -20.24 6.49 15.53
CA ALA A 192 -21.03 5.45 16.18
C ALA A 192 -20.86 5.50 17.71
N ILE A 193 -19.63 5.56 18.21
CA ILE A 193 -19.32 5.63 19.65
C ILE A 193 -19.91 6.88 20.29
N VAL A 194 -19.70 8.07 19.70
CA VAL A 194 -20.23 9.33 20.22
C VAL A 194 -21.75 9.28 20.33
N SER A 195 -22.41 8.68 19.35
CA SER A 195 -23.88 8.53 19.34
C SER A 195 -24.36 7.55 20.41
N LEU A 196 -23.65 6.45 20.63
CA LEU A 196 -23.99 5.47 21.67
C LEU A 196 -23.76 6.00 23.08
N ILE A 197 -22.72 6.81 23.32
CA ILE A 197 -22.45 7.40 24.64
C ILE A 197 -23.60 8.32 25.10
N ARG A 198 -24.32 8.94 24.16
CA ARG A 198 -25.52 9.74 24.45
C ARG A 198 -26.71 8.89 24.90
N LEU A 199 -26.66 7.57 24.74
CA LEU A 199 -27.68 6.62 25.16
C LEU A 199 -27.20 5.91 26.44
N PRO A 200 -27.64 6.30 27.65
CA PRO A 200 -27.09 5.79 28.91
C PRO A 200 -27.19 4.26 29.05
N LYS A 201 -28.22 3.63 28.45
CA LYS A 201 -28.38 2.16 28.42
C LYS A 201 -27.40 1.45 27.47
N ALA A 202 -26.76 2.18 26.56
CA ALA A 202 -25.79 1.64 25.59
C ALA A 202 -24.34 1.74 26.08
N MET A 203 -24.07 2.40 27.22
CA MET A 203 -22.72 2.64 27.71
C MET A 203 -21.92 1.35 27.97
N ILE A 204 -22.57 0.30 28.52
CA ILE A 204 -21.94 -1.01 28.72
C ILE A 204 -21.53 -1.66 27.39
N TRP A 205 -22.32 -1.47 26.34
CA TRP A 205 -22.02 -1.97 25.00
C TRP A 205 -20.87 -1.21 24.36
N THR A 206 -20.83 0.11 24.55
CA THR A 206 -19.69 0.93 24.09
C THR A 206 -18.39 0.51 24.78
N ILE A 207 -18.41 0.30 26.10
CA ILE A 207 -17.24 -0.18 26.85
C ILE A 207 -16.83 -1.55 26.31
N GLY A 208 -17.76 -2.50 26.19
CA GLY A 208 -17.47 -3.82 25.64
C GLY A 208 -16.89 -3.78 24.23
N PHE A 209 -17.38 -2.88 23.37
CA PHE A 209 -16.90 -2.67 22.01
C PHE A 209 -15.45 -2.15 21.97
N VAL A 210 -15.15 -1.13 22.78
CA VAL A 210 -13.79 -0.58 22.91
C VAL A 210 -12.85 -1.61 23.49
N THR A 211 -13.26 -2.31 24.55
CA THR A 211 -12.46 -3.40 25.15
C THR A 211 -12.18 -4.50 24.13
N ALA A 212 -13.19 -4.97 23.39
CA ALA A 212 -13.00 -5.99 22.36
C ALA A 212 -12.02 -5.53 21.26
N THR A 213 -12.13 -4.28 20.82
CA THR A 213 -11.20 -3.67 19.83
C THR A 213 -9.76 -3.70 20.34
N VAL A 214 -9.54 -3.21 21.57
CA VAL A 214 -8.22 -3.15 22.20
C VAL A 214 -7.67 -4.57 22.43
N SER A 215 -8.51 -5.50 22.90
CA SER A 215 -8.11 -6.89 23.14
C SER A 215 -7.70 -7.61 21.85
N VAL A 216 -8.42 -7.44 20.74
CA VAL A 216 -8.01 -8.04 19.45
C VAL A 216 -6.68 -7.47 18.96
N GLY A 217 -6.40 -6.19 19.24
CA GLY A 217 -5.13 -5.55 18.90
C GLY A 217 -3.95 -6.08 19.70
N LEU A 218 -4.12 -6.24 21.01
CA LEU A 218 -3.02 -6.40 21.97
C LEU A 218 -2.90 -7.80 22.61
N ILE A 219 -3.93 -8.64 22.54
CA ILE A 219 -3.98 -9.90 23.26
C ILE A 219 -4.09 -11.06 22.29
N SER A 220 -3.10 -11.95 22.33
CA SER A 220 -3.12 -13.24 21.67
C SER A 220 -3.94 -14.23 22.50
N VAL A 221 -4.89 -14.92 21.86
CA VAL A 221 -5.66 -16.00 22.47
C VAL A 221 -5.52 -17.24 21.59
N PRO A 222 -4.48 -18.08 21.79
CA PRO A 222 -4.34 -19.34 21.06
C PRO A 222 -5.48 -20.32 21.41
N PRO A 223 -6.11 -21.03 20.44
CA PRO A 223 -5.88 -21.02 18.99
C PRO A 223 -6.76 -20.02 18.21
N LEU A 224 -7.51 -19.16 18.87
CA LEU A 224 -8.55 -18.31 18.28
C LEU A 224 -7.98 -17.17 17.42
N TRP A 225 -7.02 -16.41 17.95
CA TRP A 225 -6.37 -15.33 17.20
C TRP A 225 -5.01 -14.92 17.80
N PRO A 226 -4.07 -14.46 16.95
CA PRO A 226 -2.89 -13.71 17.40
C PRO A 226 -3.21 -12.23 17.63
N ALA A 227 -2.46 -11.57 18.52
CA ALA A 227 -2.47 -10.12 18.66
C ALA A 227 -2.04 -9.46 17.35
N ARG A 228 -2.83 -8.49 16.87
CA ARG A 228 -2.58 -7.87 15.56
C ARG A 228 -1.33 -7.01 15.54
N VAL A 229 -1.00 -6.37 16.65
CA VAL A 229 0.21 -5.55 16.76
C VAL A 229 1.46 -6.42 16.62
N ASP A 230 1.50 -7.58 17.26
CA ASP A 230 2.65 -8.48 17.19
C ASP A 230 2.87 -8.99 15.76
N VAL A 231 1.81 -9.44 15.08
CA VAL A 231 1.89 -9.85 13.67
C VAL A 231 2.41 -8.70 12.81
N ALA A 232 1.88 -7.48 12.97
CA ALA A 232 2.36 -6.34 12.19
C ALA A 232 3.85 -6.02 12.46
N ILE A 233 4.30 -6.14 13.70
CA ILE A 233 5.71 -5.91 14.07
C ILE A 233 6.60 -6.98 13.46
N GLU A 234 6.23 -8.26 13.54
CA GLU A 234 7.01 -9.38 12.99
C GLU A 234 7.21 -9.24 11.47
N GLU A 235 6.14 -8.94 10.75
CA GLU A 235 6.17 -8.73 9.30
C GLU A 235 7.04 -7.52 8.90
N LEU A 236 7.05 -6.45 9.70
CA LEU A 236 7.92 -5.29 9.46
C LEU A 236 9.38 -5.54 9.86
N LYS A 237 9.62 -6.41 10.84
CA LYS A 237 10.96 -6.80 11.28
C LYS A 237 11.65 -7.71 10.26
N PHE A 238 10.91 -8.65 9.67
CA PHE A 238 11.46 -9.64 8.74
C PHE A 238 12.41 -9.04 7.68
N PRO A 239 11.99 -8.08 6.82
CA PRO A 239 12.91 -7.52 5.83
C PRO A 239 14.03 -6.70 6.48
N ARG A 240 13.75 -5.97 7.57
CA ARG A 240 14.74 -5.14 8.26
C ARG A 240 15.89 -5.97 8.80
N ASP A 241 15.59 -7.10 9.43
CA ASP A 241 16.59 -7.98 10.02
C ASP A 241 17.47 -8.59 8.91
N HIS A 242 16.90 -8.93 7.76
CA HIS A 242 17.64 -9.40 6.58
C HIS A 242 18.60 -8.33 6.03
N TYR A 243 18.14 -7.09 5.85
CA TYR A 243 19.00 -6.01 5.35
C TYR A 243 20.08 -5.61 6.36
N VAL A 244 19.75 -5.57 7.66
CA VAL A 244 20.71 -5.26 8.72
C VAL A 244 21.77 -6.35 8.82
N GLY A 245 21.37 -7.62 8.80
CA GLY A 245 22.29 -8.75 8.81
C GLY A 245 23.24 -8.75 7.61
N PHE A 246 22.71 -8.52 6.40
CA PHE A 246 23.51 -8.38 5.19
C PHE A 246 24.53 -7.25 5.30
N ARG A 247 24.10 -6.05 5.70
CA ARG A 247 24.99 -4.89 5.82
C ARG A 247 26.08 -5.11 6.87
N ALA A 248 25.72 -5.67 8.02
CA ALA A 248 26.67 -6.00 9.07
C ALA A 248 27.74 -6.99 8.59
N ALA A 249 27.33 -8.05 7.88
CA ALA A 249 28.26 -9.03 7.32
C ALA A 249 29.22 -8.40 6.29
N VAL A 250 28.71 -7.54 5.42
CA VAL A 250 29.54 -6.82 4.42
C VAL A 250 30.50 -5.85 5.10
N ASP A 251 30.04 -5.07 6.07
CA ASP A 251 30.88 -4.10 6.78
C ASP A 251 31.99 -4.79 7.60
N GLU A 252 31.68 -5.91 8.25
CA GLU A 252 32.66 -6.72 8.98
C GLU A 252 33.74 -7.27 8.04
N ARG A 253 33.33 -7.78 6.86
CA ARG A 253 34.27 -8.42 5.93
C ARG A 253 35.13 -7.42 5.17
N ARG A 254 34.58 -6.26 4.77
CA ARG A 254 35.29 -5.29 3.93
C ARG A 254 36.40 -4.54 4.64
N LYS A 255 36.39 -4.48 5.97
CA LYS A 255 37.42 -3.81 6.80
C LYS A 255 37.78 -2.39 6.31
N GLY A 256 36.78 -1.64 5.87
CA GLY A 256 36.95 -0.27 5.36
C GLY A 256 37.28 -0.13 3.88
N GLN A 257 37.49 -1.23 3.13
CA GLN A 257 37.70 -1.20 1.69
C GLN A 257 36.40 -0.97 0.92
N ASP A 258 36.54 -0.47 -0.30
CA ASP A 258 35.45 -0.38 -1.26
C ASP A 258 35.19 -1.75 -1.88
N VAL A 259 33.93 -2.17 -1.89
CA VAL A 259 33.53 -3.50 -2.34
C VAL A 259 32.45 -3.44 -3.42
N LEU A 260 32.43 -4.50 -4.22
CA LEU A 260 31.28 -4.87 -5.06
C LEU A 260 30.80 -6.25 -4.59
N VAL A 261 29.58 -6.29 -4.06
CA VAL A 261 28.92 -7.49 -3.59
C VAL A 261 28.00 -8.03 -4.69
N LEU A 262 28.32 -9.22 -5.19
CA LEU A 262 27.53 -9.96 -6.15
C LEU A 262 26.53 -10.83 -5.40
N VAL A 263 25.26 -10.47 -5.48
CA VAL A 263 24.17 -11.16 -4.79
C VAL A 263 23.63 -12.26 -5.69
N ILE A 264 23.68 -13.49 -5.18
CA ILE A 264 22.97 -14.65 -5.72
C ILE A 264 21.59 -14.67 -5.06
N PRO A 265 20.51 -14.33 -5.79
CA PRO A 265 19.18 -14.28 -5.20
C PRO A 265 18.70 -15.67 -4.79
N ASP A 266 17.91 -15.74 -3.73
CA ASP A 266 17.17 -16.96 -3.42
C ASP A 266 16.06 -17.16 -4.47
N PRO A 267 16.06 -18.27 -5.23
CA PRO A 267 15.01 -18.54 -6.20
C PRO A 267 13.62 -18.72 -5.56
N ASP A 268 13.55 -19.00 -4.26
CA ASP A 268 12.31 -19.18 -3.52
C ASP A 268 11.78 -17.87 -2.92
N ASP A 269 12.64 -16.83 -2.80
CA ASP A 269 12.25 -15.50 -2.32
C ASP A 269 11.89 -14.58 -3.48
N ARG A 270 10.73 -13.93 -3.35
CA ARG A 270 10.14 -13.01 -4.34
C ARG A 270 10.21 -11.55 -3.90
N SER A 271 10.60 -11.30 -2.66
CA SER A 271 10.29 -10.06 -1.95
C SER A 271 11.55 -9.28 -1.55
N ILE A 272 12.68 -9.94 -1.33
CA ILE A 272 13.92 -9.28 -0.90
C ILE A 272 14.88 -9.13 -2.08
N ASP A 273 15.30 -7.89 -2.31
CA ASP A 273 16.42 -7.57 -3.21
C ASP A 273 17.43 -6.69 -2.47
N TYR A 274 18.67 -7.18 -2.36
CA TYR A 274 19.75 -6.49 -1.65
C TYR A 274 20.41 -5.39 -2.48
N VAL A 275 20.07 -5.26 -3.77
CA VAL A 275 20.65 -4.28 -4.68
C VAL A 275 20.17 -2.87 -4.32
N THR A 276 20.95 -2.17 -3.49
CA THR A 276 20.75 -0.77 -3.13
C THR A 276 22.03 0.02 -3.36
N ASN A 277 22.09 0.81 -4.44
CA ASN A 277 23.25 1.63 -4.80
C ASN A 277 22.91 3.12 -4.82
N PRO A 278 23.88 4.00 -4.54
CA PRO A 278 23.73 5.42 -4.88
C PRO A 278 23.62 5.59 -6.40
N ALA A 279 22.88 6.61 -6.85
CA ALA A 279 22.66 6.86 -8.28
C ALA A 279 23.96 7.08 -9.07
N THR A 280 24.99 7.59 -8.39
CA THR A 280 26.34 7.86 -8.90
C THR A 280 27.24 6.63 -8.98
N LEU A 281 26.85 5.51 -8.37
CA LEU A 281 27.64 4.26 -8.30
C LEU A 281 29.06 4.44 -7.73
N ASP A 282 29.27 5.43 -6.89
CA ASP A 282 30.56 5.77 -6.25
C ASP A 282 30.61 5.39 -4.76
N GLY A 283 29.56 4.75 -4.24
CA GLY A 283 29.49 4.38 -2.82
C GLY A 283 30.53 3.32 -2.41
N PRO A 284 30.89 3.25 -1.13
CA PRO A 284 31.90 2.28 -0.63
C PRO A 284 31.43 0.83 -0.75
N VAL A 285 30.12 0.61 -0.77
CA VAL A 285 29.51 -0.70 -1.04
C VAL A 285 28.64 -0.54 -2.27
N LEU A 286 29.01 -1.23 -3.35
CA LEU A 286 28.13 -1.47 -4.46
C LEU A 286 27.58 -2.89 -4.36
N VAL A 287 26.31 -3.04 -4.69
CA VAL A 287 25.63 -4.33 -4.70
C VAL A 287 25.08 -4.56 -6.09
N ALA A 288 25.35 -5.70 -6.68
CA ALA A 288 24.84 -6.08 -7.99
C ALA A 288 24.26 -7.49 -7.95
N ARG A 289 23.21 -7.74 -8.73
CA ARG A 289 22.69 -9.09 -8.90
C ARG A 289 23.62 -9.86 -9.83
N TRP A 290 24.08 -11.03 -9.40
CA TRP A 290 24.89 -11.90 -10.26
C TRP A 290 24.00 -12.64 -11.28
N ARG A 291 24.39 -12.61 -12.55
CA ARG A 291 23.69 -13.31 -13.64
C ARG A 291 24.57 -14.35 -14.34
N GLY A 292 25.61 -14.85 -13.66
CA GLY A 292 26.57 -15.79 -14.20
C GLY A 292 27.66 -15.17 -15.08
N GLU A 293 27.87 -13.85 -15.02
CA GLU A 293 29.03 -13.22 -15.67
C GLU A 293 30.35 -13.73 -15.07
N SER A 294 31.42 -13.74 -15.89
CA SER A 294 32.74 -14.17 -15.44
C SER A 294 33.34 -13.16 -14.45
N VAL A 295 33.98 -13.68 -13.40
CA VAL A 295 34.57 -12.86 -12.33
C VAL A 295 35.66 -11.95 -12.89
N GLU A 296 36.41 -12.42 -13.88
CA GLU A 296 37.47 -11.68 -14.57
C GLU A 296 36.93 -10.42 -15.25
N ARG A 297 35.79 -10.54 -15.94
CA ARG A 297 35.16 -9.40 -16.61
C ARG A 297 34.62 -8.38 -15.61
N ILE A 298 34.07 -8.84 -14.49
CA ILE A 298 33.59 -7.95 -13.44
C ILE A 298 34.77 -7.19 -12.82
N ARG A 299 35.90 -7.87 -12.61
CA ARG A 299 37.13 -7.25 -12.12
C ARG A 299 37.69 -6.21 -13.07
N GLU A 300 37.65 -6.45 -14.38
CA GLU A 300 38.03 -5.44 -15.37
C GLU A 300 37.17 -4.17 -15.29
N LEU A 301 35.87 -4.31 -14.97
CA LEU A 301 34.95 -3.18 -14.82
C LEU A 301 35.10 -2.44 -13.49
N PHE A 302 35.52 -3.14 -12.43
CA PHE A 302 35.66 -2.60 -11.07
C PHE A 302 37.02 -2.99 -10.45
N PRO A 303 38.15 -2.55 -11.04
CA PRO A 303 39.49 -3.03 -10.68
C PRO A 303 39.90 -2.65 -9.25
N GLU A 304 39.40 -1.51 -8.75
CA GLU A 304 39.76 -0.96 -7.44
C GLU A 304 38.90 -1.51 -6.30
N ARG A 305 37.94 -2.41 -6.58
CA ARG A 305 36.98 -2.91 -5.59
C ARG A 305 37.24 -4.36 -5.26
N LEU A 306 37.17 -4.68 -3.97
CA LEU A 306 37.15 -6.06 -3.50
C LEU A 306 35.82 -6.71 -3.91
N LEU A 307 35.92 -7.86 -4.59
CA LEU A 307 34.75 -8.62 -5.05
C LEU A 307 34.31 -9.61 -3.97
N MET A 308 33.03 -9.55 -3.64
CA MET A 308 32.39 -10.48 -2.71
C MET A 308 31.18 -11.15 -3.38
N GLU A 309 30.86 -12.36 -2.96
CA GLU A 309 29.65 -13.08 -3.31
C GLU A 309 28.80 -13.24 -2.05
N PHE A 310 27.52 -12.89 -2.16
CA PHE A 310 26.53 -13.14 -1.12
C PHE A 310 25.45 -14.10 -1.64
N ASP A 311 25.39 -15.30 -1.06
CA ASP A 311 24.30 -16.26 -1.27
C ASP A 311 23.19 -15.99 -0.27
N VAL A 312 22.05 -15.51 -0.78
CA VAL A 312 20.88 -15.17 0.04
C VAL A 312 20.32 -16.41 0.73
N LYS A 313 20.20 -17.53 0.03
CA LYS A 313 19.58 -18.75 0.57
C LYS A 313 20.43 -19.38 1.66
N GLY A 314 21.75 -19.40 1.45
CA GLY A 314 22.72 -19.89 2.43
C GLY A 314 23.08 -18.87 3.51
N HIS A 315 22.62 -17.62 3.40
CA HIS A 315 23.07 -16.49 4.23
C HIS A 315 24.61 -16.42 4.37
N SER A 316 25.32 -16.65 3.27
CA SER A 316 26.78 -16.77 3.29
C SER A 316 27.45 -15.67 2.45
N LEU A 317 28.47 -15.04 3.02
CA LEU A 317 29.29 -14.03 2.37
C LEU A 317 30.71 -14.55 2.22
N LYS A 318 31.25 -14.56 1.00
CA LYS A 318 32.64 -14.93 0.74
C LYS A 318 33.31 -13.93 -0.19
N GLU A 319 34.62 -13.77 -0.02
CA GLU A 319 35.44 -13.03 -0.96
C GLU A 319 35.72 -13.90 -2.18
N LEU A 320 35.63 -13.31 -3.36
CA LEU A 320 36.02 -13.99 -4.59
C LEU A 320 37.56 -13.93 -4.73
N PRO A 321 38.18 -15.04 -5.17
CA PRO A 321 39.64 -15.09 -5.33
C PRO A 321 40.11 -14.02 -6.31
N PRO A 322 41.34 -13.47 -6.14
CA PRO A 322 41.85 -12.30 -6.85
C PRO A 322 42.13 -12.50 -8.34
#